data_AF-A0A5J4QBK5-F1
#
_entry.id   AF-A0A5J4QBK5-F1
#
_cell.length_a   1.000
_cell.length_b   1.000
_cell.length_c   1.000
_cell.angle_alpha   90.00
_cell.angle_beta   90.00
_cell.angle_gamma   90.00
#
_symmetry.space_group_name_H-M   'P 1'
#
loop_
_entity.id
_entity.type
_entity.pdbx_description
1 polymer ?
#
loop_
_entity_poly.entity_id
_entity_poly.type
_entity_poly.pdbx_seq_one_letter_code
_entity_poly.pdbx_strand_id
1 'polypeptide(L)'
;MRLAVVFIQCYFLLGFAGCSSPDQPKEWIARHVVFIGLDGWGAYSVEKAEMPNVKQLMANGAYTLKKRSVLPSSSAANWASMFMGAGPELHGYTEWGSKTPDLPSRVLSHYGLFPSIFGLLRDAHPTAEIGYLYEWDGLKYLAEMGAMNLSQNLKPDSLTLIACDYIRTAKPNLVSIIYDEPDGIGHKDGQIPLRITTC
;
A
#
# COMPACT_ATOMS: atom_id res chain seq x y z
N MET A 1 -70.72 -43.93 -19.45
CA MET A 1 -69.47 -44.61 -19.85
C MET A 1 -68.42 -43.54 -20.09
N ARG A 2 -67.38 -43.57 -19.24
CA ARG A 2 -66.19 -42.72 -19.06
C ARG A 2 -65.86 -41.61 -20.10
N LEU A 3 -65.85 -40.37 -19.60
CA LEU A 3 -65.08 -39.22 -20.09
C LEU A 3 -63.57 -39.55 -20.07
N ALA A 4 -62.83 -39.17 -21.11
CA ALA A 4 -61.37 -39.10 -21.09
C ALA A 4 -60.94 -37.69 -21.52
N VAL A 5 -60.69 -36.84 -20.53
CA VAL A 5 -60.07 -35.53 -20.68
C VAL A 5 -58.57 -35.76 -20.80
N VAL A 6 -58.02 -35.51 -21.99
CA VAL A 6 -56.56 -35.56 -22.24
C VAL A 6 -55.97 -34.26 -21.71
N PHE A 7 -55.40 -34.30 -20.51
CA PHE A 7 -54.59 -33.22 -19.96
C PHE A 7 -53.27 -33.16 -20.74
N ILE A 8 -53.13 -32.15 -21.61
CA ILE A 8 -51.84 -31.77 -22.17
C ILE A 8 -51.05 -31.09 -21.05
N GLN A 9 -50.14 -31.84 -20.47
CA GLN A 9 -49.27 -31.40 -19.39
C GLN A 9 -48.17 -30.52 -20.01
N CYS A 10 -48.36 -29.20 -19.98
CA CYS A 10 -47.30 -28.23 -20.25
C CYS A 10 -46.18 -28.45 -19.23
N TYR A 11 -45.08 -29.07 -19.67
CA TYR A 11 -43.83 -29.07 -18.93
C TYR A 11 -43.30 -27.63 -18.89
N PHE A 12 -43.62 -26.93 -17.79
CA PHE A 12 -42.91 -25.72 -17.38
C PHE A 12 -41.48 -26.14 -17.06
N LEU A 13 -40.58 -26.03 -18.04
CA LEU A 13 -39.14 -26.01 -17.84
C LEU A 13 -38.81 -24.73 -17.05
N LEU A 14 -38.95 -24.80 -15.73
CA LEU A 14 -38.28 -23.87 -14.82
C LEU A 14 -36.78 -24.14 -14.99
N GLY A 15 -36.17 -23.38 -15.89
CA GLY A 15 -34.72 -23.24 -15.92
C GLY A 15 -34.28 -22.78 -14.54
N PHE A 16 -33.60 -23.66 -13.81
CA PHE A 16 -32.75 -23.24 -12.70
C PHE A 16 -31.65 -22.37 -13.31
N ALA A 17 -31.95 -21.09 -13.50
CA ALA A 17 -30.94 -20.06 -13.49
C ALA A 17 -30.32 -20.14 -12.10
N GLY A 18 -29.22 -20.88 -12.00
CA GLY A 18 -28.30 -20.74 -10.89
C GLY A 18 -27.85 -19.29 -10.91
N CYS A 19 -28.59 -18.42 -10.23
CA CYS A 19 -28.08 -17.14 -9.78
C CYS A 19 -26.91 -17.48 -8.86
N SER A 20 -25.72 -17.60 -9.44
CA SER A 20 -24.50 -17.21 -8.74
C SER A 20 -24.79 -15.78 -8.29
N SER A 21 -25.18 -15.63 -7.03
CA SER A 21 -25.25 -14.31 -6.40
C SER A 21 -23.92 -13.64 -6.72
N PRO A 22 -23.89 -12.44 -7.34
CA PRO A 22 -22.66 -11.69 -7.42
C PRO A 22 -22.14 -11.61 -5.99
N ASP A 23 -20.92 -12.09 -5.79
CA ASP A 23 -20.23 -12.11 -4.51
C ASP A 23 -20.48 -10.75 -3.87
N GLN A 24 -21.26 -10.72 -2.77
CA GLN A 24 -21.57 -9.45 -2.11
C GLN A 24 -20.21 -8.79 -1.84
N PRO A 25 -20.00 -7.52 -2.21
CA PRO A 25 -18.70 -6.89 -2.04
C PRO A 25 -18.32 -7.09 -0.58
N LYS A 26 -17.24 -7.85 -0.33
CA LYS A 26 -16.79 -8.16 1.02
C LYS A 26 -16.67 -6.82 1.74
N GLU A 27 -17.47 -6.65 2.80
CA GLU A 27 -17.38 -5.44 3.60
C GLU A 27 -15.91 -5.26 4.03
N TRP A 28 -15.45 -4.01 3.96
CA TRP A 28 -14.08 -3.68 4.27
C TRP A 28 -13.78 -4.06 5.72
N ILE A 29 -12.81 -4.96 5.93
CA ILE A 29 -12.35 -5.34 7.27
C ILE A 29 -11.80 -4.10 8.01
N ALA A 30 -11.06 -3.26 7.29
CA ALA A 30 -10.57 -1.97 7.77
C ALA A 30 -11.09 -0.85 6.87
N ARG A 31 -11.71 0.18 7.47
CA ARG A 31 -12.21 1.36 6.75
C ARG A 31 -11.09 2.31 6.31
N HIS A 32 -10.01 2.36 7.09
CA HIS A 32 -8.85 3.22 6.87
C HIS A 32 -7.56 2.43 7.14
N VAL A 33 -6.64 2.46 6.19
CA VAL A 33 -5.28 1.94 6.33
C VAL A 33 -4.31 3.11 6.19
N VAL A 34 -3.51 3.33 7.24
CA VAL A 34 -2.46 4.35 7.25
C VAL A 34 -1.12 3.63 7.22
N PHE A 35 -0.39 3.79 6.12
CA PHE A 35 0.97 3.29 5.95
C PHE A 35 1.96 4.41 6.27
N ILE A 36 2.79 4.23 7.29
CA ILE A 36 3.83 5.19 7.68
C ILE A 36 5.19 4.56 7.37
N GLY A 37 5.95 5.23 6.51
CA GLY A 37 7.28 4.83 6.09
C GLY A 37 8.36 5.75 6.65
N LEU A 38 9.42 5.20 7.23
CA LEU A 38 10.61 5.94 7.67
C LEU A 38 11.82 5.33 6.95
N ASP A 39 12.45 6.07 6.02
CA ASP A 39 13.57 5.53 5.24
C ASP A 39 14.81 5.32 6.13
N GLY A 40 15.60 4.30 5.83
CA GLY A 40 16.82 3.98 6.58
C GLY A 40 16.60 3.54 8.04
N TRP A 41 15.36 3.36 8.52
CA TRP A 41 15.11 3.04 9.92
C TRP A 41 15.40 1.58 10.27
N GLY A 42 16.59 1.34 10.83
CA GLY A 42 17.03 0.02 11.27
C GLY A 42 16.55 -0.36 12.67
N ALA A 43 16.12 -1.62 12.83
CA ALA A 43 15.62 -2.18 14.09
C ALA A 43 16.63 -2.13 15.26
N TYR A 44 17.93 -2.11 14.96
CA TYR A 44 18.99 -1.97 15.96
C TYR A 44 18.91 -0.65 16.75
N SER A 45 18.21 0.37 16.21
CA SER A 45 18.06 1.67 16.85
C SER A 45 16.97 1.70 17.93
N VAL A 46 15.98 0.80 17.85
CA VAL A 46 14.73 0.87 18.64
C VAL A 46 14.98 0.81 20.14
N GLU A 47 15.91 -0.04 20.59
CA GLU A 47 16.27 -0.16 22.00
C GLU A 47 16.90 1.13 22.55
N LYS A 48 17.71 1.79 21.73
CA LYS A 48 18.53 2.96 22.12
C LYS A 48 17.80 4.29 21.95
N ALA A 49 16.75 4.32 21.13
CA ALA A 49 16.04 5.53 20.76
C ALA A 49 14.97 5.92 21.78
N GLU A 50 14.83 7.23 22.02
CA GLU A 50 13.71 7.80 22.76
C GLU A 50 12.59 8.12 21.75
N MET A 51 11.59 7.24 21.71
CA MET A 51 10.47 7.28 20.75
C MET A 51 9.18 6.75 21.41
N PRO A 52 8.59 7.51 22.36
CA PRO A 52 7.52 7.03 23.22
C PRO A 52 6.27 6.58 22.44
N ASN A 53 5.90 7.31 21.38
CA ASN A 53 4.73 6.98 20.56
C ASN A 53 4.90 5.67 19.78
N VAL A 54 6.07 5.46 19.18
CA VAL A 54 6.40 4.19 18.51
C VAL A 54 6.43 3.03 19.50
N LYS A 55 7.10 3.21 20.66
CA LYS A 55 7.15 2.18 21.71
C LYS A 55 5.75 1.85 22.23
N GLN A 56 4.86 2.82 22.33
CA GLN A 56 3.46 2.60 22.69
C GLN A 56 2.70 1.81 21.61
N LEU A 57 2.89 2.13 20.31
CA LEU A 57 2.33 1.34 19.21
C LEU A 57 2.81 -0.12 19.23
N MET A 58 4.09 -0.34 19.55
CA MET A 58 4.64 -1.69 19.72
C MET A 58 4.03 -2.41 20.92
N ALA A 59 3.88 -1.74 22.06
CA ALA A 59 3.33 -2.33 23.28
C ALA A 59 1.84 -2.69 23.15
N ASN A 60 1.08 -1.89 22.39
CA ASN A 60 -0.37 -2.04 22.23
C ASN A 60 -0.77 -2.73 20.92
N GLY A 61 0.20 -3.18 20.12
CA GLY A 61 -0.02 -3.72 18.78
C GLY A 61 0.80 -4.97 18.50
N ALA A 62 0.96 -5.27 17.22
CA ALA A 62 1.83 -6.34 16.75
C ALA A 62 3.09 -5.73 16.13
N TYR A 63 4.26 -6.27 16.48
CA TYR A 63 5.54 -5.77 15.96
C TYR A 63 6.54 -6.90 15.74
N THR A 64 7.55 -6.63 14.91
CA THR A 64 8.75 -7.45 14.77
C THR A 64 9.97 -6.56 14.61
N LEU A 65 11.07 -6.94 15.24
CA LEU A 65 12.40 -6.34 15.02
C LEU A 65 13.24 -7.14 14.03
N LYS A 66 12.67 -8.22 13.47
CA LYS A 66 13.33 -9.14 12.54
C LYS A 66 12.66 -9.08 11.16
N LYS A 67 12.65 -7.89 10.55
CA LYS A 67 12.23 -7.69 9.15
C LYS A 67 13.47 -7.65 8.27
N ARG A 68 13.48 -8.46 7.20
CA ARG A 68 14.57 -8.48 6.22
C ARG A 68 14.22 -7.57 5.04
N SER A 69 15.21 -6.83 4.56
CA SER A 69 15.13 -6.14 3.26
C SER A 69 15.23 -7.15 2.11
N VAL A 70 14.81 -6.75 0.91
CA VAL A 70 15.23 -7.44 -0.30
C VAL A 70 16.70 -7.15 -0.59
N LEU A 71 17.32 -7.94 -1.47
CA LEU A 71 18.66 -7.66 -1.98
C LEU A 71 18.53 -6.96 -3.36
N PRO A 72 19.19 -5.80 -3.58
CA PRO A 72 20.01 -5.07 -2.63
C PRO A 72 19.18 -4.32 -1.57
N SER A 73 19.80 -4.06 -0.41
CA SER A 73 19.19 -3.26 0.66
C SER A 73 19.24 -1.77 0.32
N SER A 74 18.56 -1.39 -0.77
CA SER A 74 18.52 -0.06 -1.35
C SER A 74 17.09 0.49 -1.40
N SER A 75 16.92 1.82 -1.33
CA SER A 75 15.62 2.48 -1.15
C SER A 75 14.62 2.12 -2.25
N ALA A 76 14.86 2.43 -3.53
CA ALA A 76 13.87 2.12 -4.57
C ALA A 76 13.55 0.62 -4.68
N ALA A 77 14.55 -0.26 -4.57
CA ALA A 77 14.33 -1.71 -4.57
C ALA A 77 13.40 -2.14 -3.41
N ASN A 78 13.65 -1.68 -2.18
CA ASN A 78 12.85 -2.06 -1.01
C ASN A 78 11.46 -1.43 -0.99
N TRP A 79 11.34 -0.16 -1.39
CA TRP A 79 10.05 0.52 -1.51
C TRP A 79 9.19 -0.17 -2.57
N ALA A 80 9.74 -0.45 -3.75
CA ALA A 80 9.04 -1.21 -4.79
C ALA A 80 8.60 -2.58 -4.27
N SER A 81 9.47 -3.34 -3.60
CA SER A 81 9.09 -4.64 -3.05
C SER A 81 7.96 -4.56 -2.01
N MET A 82 7.94 -3.52 -1.18
CA MET A 82 6.87 -3.33 -0.19
C MET A 82 5.53 -2.98 -0.84
N PHE A 83 5.52 -2.14 -1.88
CA PHE A 83 4.28 -1.77 -2.57
C PHE A 83 3.76 -2.86 -3.52
N MET A 84 4.68 -3.59 -4.15
CA MET A 84 4.38 -4.58 -5.20
C MET A 84 4.30 -6.01 -4.69
N GLY A 85 4.71 -6.26 -3.44
CA GLY A 85 4.66 -7.59 -2.82
C GLY A 85 5.55 -8.63 -3.51
N ALA A 86 6.59 -8.20 -4.22
CA ALA A 86 7.43 -9.02 -5.07
C ALA A 86 8.91 -8.65 -4.89
N GLY A 87 9.84 -9.54 -5.24
CA GLY A 87 11.27 -9.25 -5.22
C GLY A 87 11.75 -8.45 -6.44
N PRO A 88 12.97 -7.87 -6.39
CA PRO A 88 13.58 -7.14 -7.51
C PRO A 88 13.63 -7.89 -8.83
N GLU A 89 13.75 -9.21 -8.77
CA GLU A 89 13.73 -10.10 -9.95
C GLU A 89 12.38 -10.13 -10.68
N LEU A 90 11.30 -9.68 -10.05
CA LEU A 90 9.96 -9.62 -10.63
C LEU A 90 9.54 -8.19 -10.98
N HIS A 91 9.73 -7.23 -10.07
CA HIS A 91 9.33 -5.85 -10.33
C HIS A 91 10.36 -5.05 -11.14
N GLY A 92 11.64 -5.42 -11.08
CA GLY A 92 12.70 -4.89 -11.95
C GLY A 92 13.47 -3.68 -11.42
N TYR A 93 13.00 -3.01 -10.36
CA TYR A 93 13.78 -2.00 -9.62
C TYR A 93 14.88 -2.65 -8.76
N THR A 94 16.13 -2.30 -9.04
CA THR A 94 17.33 -2.91 -8.43
C THR A 94 18.32 -1.89 -7.87
N GLU A 95 18.25 -0.62 -8.28
CA GLU A 95 19.14 0.44 -7.79
C GLU A 95 18.44 1.41 -6.82
N TRP A 96 19.21 2.33 -6.22
CA TRP A 96 18.69 3.31 -5.26
C TRP A 96 17.75 4.34 -5.91
N GLY A 97 18.11 4.82 -7.10
CA GLY A 97 17.45 5.94 -7.78
C GLY A 97 16.67 5.56 -9.03
N SER A 98 16.32 4.28 -9.19
CA SER A 98 15.64 3.75 -10.37
C SER A 98 14.33 4.49 -10.61
N LYS A 99 14.24 5.19 -11.74
CA LYS A 99 13.03 5.90 -12.19
C LYS A 99 12.14 5.04 -13.08
N THR A 100 12.70 3.97 -13.61
CA THR A 100 12.06 2.91 -14.37
C THR A 100 12.66 1.58 -13.89
N PRO A 101 12.00 0.44 -14.13
CA PRO A 101 12.60 -0.86 -13.88
C PRO A 101 13.96 -0.98 -14.60
N ASP A 102 15.01 -1.39 -13.87
CA ASP A 102 16.34 -1.64 -14.45
C ASP A 102 16.38 -2.98 -15.19
N LEU A 103 15.51 -3.90 -14.77
CA LEU A 103 15.20 -5.16 -15.45
C LEU A 103 13.75 -5.15 -15.93
N PRO A 104 13.41 -5.86 -17.03
CA PRO A 104 12.03 -6.01 -17.44
C PRO A 104 11.18 -6.61 -16.33
N SER A 105 10.12 -5.91 -15.94
CA SER A 105 9.15 -6.44 -14.99
C SER A 105 8.46 -7.68 -15.56
N ARG A 106 8.21 -8.68 -14.73
CA ARG A 106 7.59 -9.96 -15.15
C ARG A 106 6.20 -9.76 -15.77
N VAL A 107 5.42 -8.83 -15.22
CA VAL A 107 4.11 -8.42 -15.70
C VAL A 107 4.00 -6.91 -15.53
N LEU A 108 3.14 -6.29 -16.35
CA LEU A 108 2.78 -4.88 -16.26
C LEU A 108 1.26 -4.75 -16.13
N SER A 109 0.82 -3.84 -15.27
CA SER A 109 -0.57 -3.36 -15.24
C SER A 109 -0.84 -2.42 -16.41
N HIS A 110 -2.09 -1.99 -16.59
CA HIS A 110 -2.45 -0.94 -17.56
C HIS A 110 -1.83 0.43 -17.23
N TYR A 111 -1.25 0.59 -16.03
CA TYR A 111 -0.45 1.76 -15.67
C TYR A 111 1.01 1.70 -16.18
N GLY A 112 1.43 0.57 -16.76
CA GLY A 112 2.79 0.39 -17.28
C GLY A 112 3.84 0.12 -16.19
N LEU A 113 3.41 -0.24 -14.98
CA LEU A 113 4.26 -0.65 -13.87
C LEU A 113 3.92 -2.08 -13.44
N PHE A 114 4.84 -2.74 -12.72
CA PHE A 114 4.49 -3.97 -12.02
C PHE A 114 3.40 -3.66 -10.97
N PRO A 115 2.31 -4.45 -10.88
CA PRO A 115 1.16 -4.10 -10.04
C PRO A 115 1.54 -3.82 -8.58
N SER A 116 1.19 -2.64 -8.08
CA SER A 116 1.30 -2.31 -6.65
C SER A 116 -0.05 -2.37 -5.94
N ILE A 117 -0.03 -2.34 -4.62
CA ILE A 117 -1.23 -2.25 -3.78
C ILE A 117 -2.12 -1.06 -4.16
N PHE A 118 -1.57 0.05 -4.65
CA PHE A 118 -2.33 1.24 -5.01
C PHE A 118 -3.13 1.05 -6.30
N GLY A 119 -2.47 0.57 -7.36
CA GLY A 119 -3.12 0.22 -8.62
C GLY A 119 -4.17 -0.86 -8.42
N LEU A 120 -3.80 -1.95 -7.72
CA LEU A 120 -4.72 -3.04 -7.42
C LEU A 120 -5.94 -2.58 -6.61
N LEU A 121 -5.75 -1.68 -5.65
CA LEU A 121 -6.86 -1.13 -4.86
C LEU A 121 -7.80 -0.28 -5.73
N ARG A 122 -7.26 0.57 -6.60
CA ARG A 122 -8.07 1.39 -7.52
C ARG A 122 -8.87 0.51 -8.48
N ASP A 123 -8.26 -0.54 -9.01
CA ASP A 123 -8.91 -1.45 -9.95
C ASP A 123 -10.05 -2.24 -9.29
N ALA A 124 -9.82 -2.74 -8.09
CA ALA A 124 -10.83 -3.47 -7.33
C ALA A 124 -11.94 -2.55 -6.79
N HIS A 125 -11.58 -1.33 -6.41
CA HIS A 125 -12.48 -0.35 -5.81
C HIS A 125 -12.31 1.03 -6.48
N PRO A 126 -12.98 1.28 -7.62
CA PRO A 126 -12.81 2.52 -8.39
C PRO A 126 -13.13 3.81 -7.64
N THR A 127 -13.89 3.73 -6.56
CA THR A 127 -14.27 4.87 -5.71
C THR A 127 -13.45 5.00 -4.44
N ALA A 128 -12.43 4.15 -4.22
CA ALA A 128 -11.59 4.24 -3.04
C ALA A 128 -10.85 5.58 -2.99
N GLU A 129 -10.74 6.17 -1.81
CA GLU A 129 -9.95 7.38 -1.58
C GLU A 129 -8.51 6.98 -1.22
N ILE A 130 -7.55 7.32 -2.07
CA ILE A 130 -6.16 6.86 -1.98
C ILE A 130 -5.20 8.06 -1.93
N GLY A 131 -4.41 8.15 -0.86
CA GLY A 131 -3.38 9.18 -0.67
C GLY A 131 -1.96 8.64 -0.72
N TYR A 132 -1.05 9.42 -1.29
CA TYR A 132 0.37 9.11 -1.39
C TYR A 132 1.22 10.36 -1.14
N LEU A 133 1.66 10.53 0.10
CA LEU A 133 2.40 11.71 0.57
C LEU A 133 3.82 11.29 0.95
N TYR A 134 4.83 11.97 0.42
CA TYR A 134 6.22 11.52 0.53
C TYR A 134 7.23 12.66 0.48
N GLU A 135 8.39 12.48 1.12
CA GLU A 135 9.49 13.46 1.10
C GLU A 135 10.50 13.22 -0.02
N TRP A 136 10.84 11.96 -0.28
CA TRP A 136 11.84 11.61 -1.29
C TRP A 136 11.21 11.53 -2.69
N ASP A 137 11.62 12.42 -3.61
CA ASP A 137 11.06 12.54 -4.96
C ASP A 137 11.11 11.23 -5.78
N GLY A 138 12.02 10.31 -5.45
CA GLY A 138 12.12 8.99 -6.09
C GLY A 138 10.86 8.13 -5.94
N LEU A 139 10.09 8.31 -4.87
CA LEU A 139 8.90 7.50 -4.56
C LEU A 139 7.79 7.59 -5.61
N LYS A 140 7.74 8.67 -6.40
CA LYS A 140 6.73 8.82 -7.47
C LYS A 140 6.89 7.82 -8.62
N TYR A 141 8.09 7.23 -8.75
CA TYR A 141 8.39 6.26 -9.80
C TYR A 141 8.06 4.81 -9.41
N LEU A 142 7.67 4.58 -8.14
CA LEU A 142 7.51 3.25 -7.56
C LEU A 142 6.05 2.87 -7.31
N ALA A 143 5.12 3.75 -7.69
CA ALA A 143 3.69 3.55 -7.52
C ALA A 143 2.91 4.18 -8.68
N GLU A 144 1.74 3.64 -8.98
CA GLU A 144 0.86 4.10 -10.04
C GLU A 144 0.21 5.44 -9.66
N MET A 145 0.84 6.57 -9.99
CA MET A 145 0.33 7.90 -9.60
C MET A 145 -1.09 8.17 -10.10
N GLY A 146 -1.49 7.58 -11.24
CA GLY A 146 -2.85 7.66 -11.77
C GLY A 146 -3.91 6.93 -10.92
N ALA A 147 -3.52 6.13 -9.93
CA ALA A 147 -4.43 5.49 -8.99
C ALA A 147 -4.80 6.41 -7.81
N MET A 148 -4.05 7.48 -7.55
CA MET A 148 -4.16 8.32 -6.36
C MET A 148 -5.21 9.42 -6.51
N ASN A 149 -5.95 9.72 -5.43
CA ASN A 149 -6.75 10.94 -5.32
C ASN A 149 -5.87 12.13 -4.92
N LEU A 150 -4.91 11.88 -4.02
CA LEU A 150 -3.94 12.87 -3.56
C LEU A 150 -2.52 12.29 -3.66
N SER A 151 -1.64 12.96 -4.39
CA SER A 151 -0.20 12.64 -4.42
C SER A 151 0.62 13.91 -4.32
N GLN A 152 1.49 14.02 -3.32
CA GLN A 152 2.30 15.21 -3.09
C GLN A 152 3.69 14.89 -2.57
N ASN A 153 4.70 15.51 -3.18
CA ASN A 153 6.05 15.57 -2.63
C ASN A 153 6.18 16.79 -1.70
N LEU A 154 6.49 16.56 -0.43
CA LEU A 154 6.41 17.57 0.63
C LEU A 154 7.69 17.60 1.48
N LYS A 155 7.90 18.71 2.20
CA LYS A 155 8.91 18.79 3.28
C LYS A 155 8.33 18.28 4.60
N PRO A 156 9.16 17.82 5.56
CA PRO A 156 8.68 17.12 6.76
C PRO A 156 7.58 17.82 7.55
N ASP A 157 7.75 19.12 7.83
CA ASP A 157 6.77 19.91 8.58
C ASP A 157 5.43 19.99 7.85
N SER A 158 5.46 20.19 6.53
CA SER A 158 4.26 20.24 5.69
C SER A 158 3.63 18.86 5.51
N LEU A 159 4.44 17.82 5.38
CA LEU A 159 3.99 16.44 5.19
C LEU A 159 3.07 16.01 6.33
N THR A 160 3.51 16.20 7.57
CA THR A 160 2.74 15.80 8.75
C THR A 160 1.44 16.59 8.87
N LEU A 161 1.49 17.91 8.65
CA LEU A 161 0.31 18.78 8.74
C LEU A 161 -0.73 18.41 7.67
N ILE A 162 -0.30 18.23 6.42
CA ILE A 162 -1.17 17.88 5.29
C ILE A 162 -1.74 16.47 5.47
N ALA A 163 -0.95 15.52 5.93
CA ALA A 163 -1.42 14.16 6.21
C ALA A 163 -2.51 14.15 7.30
N CYS A 164 -2.29 14.87 8.40
CA CYS A 164 -3.27 15.00 9.49
C CYS A 164 -4.56 15.68 9.02
N ASP A 165 -4.48 16.70 8.17
CA ASP A 165 -5.66 17.32 7.57
C ASP A 165 -6.41 16.34 6.66
N TYR A 166 -5.71 15.72 5.71
CA TYR A 166 -6.29 14.78 4.74
C TYR A 166 -6.95 13.57 5.42
N ILE A 167 -6.34 13.01 6.47
CA ILE A 167 -6.94 11.92 7.26
C ILE A 167 -8.26 12.37 7.91
N ARG A 168 -8.34 13.60 8.42
CA ARG A 168 -9.54 14.11 9.09
C ARG A 168 -10.65 14.47 8.09
N THR A 169 -10.29 15.09 6.98
CA THR A 169 -11.24 15.68 6.03
C THR A 169 -11.71 14.67 4.97
N ALA A 170 -10.76 13.99 4.31
CA ALA A 170 -11.06 13.06 3.22
C ALA A 170 -11.32 11.63 3.72
N LYS A 171 -10.73 11.24 4.86
CA LYS A 171 -10.86 9.90 5.45
C LYS A 171 -10.51 8.79 4.42
N PRO A 172 -9.26 8.78 3.92
CA PRO A 172 -8.85 7.88 2.85
C PRO A 172 -8.98 6.40 3.24
N ASN A 173 -9.35 5.55 2.28
CA ASN A 173 -9.31 4.09 2.45
C ASN A 173 -7.88 3.61 2.66
N LEU A 174 -6.93 4.19 1.91
CA LEU A 174 -5.49 3.95 2.03
C LEU A 174 -4.74 5.27 1.92
N VAL A 175 -3.86 5.55 2.87
CA VAL A 175 -2.91 6.67 2.76
C VAL A 175 -1.51 6.21 3.13
N SER A 176 -0.53 6.54 2.28
CA SER A 176 0.89 6.39 2.60
C SER A 176 1.51 7.74 2.95
N ILE A 177 2.29 7.77 4.02
CA ILE A 177 3.01 8.93 4.54
C ILE A 177 4.45 8.50 4.73
N ILE A 178 5.37 9.01 3.89
CA ILE A 178 6.73 8.49 3.81
C ILE A 178 7.74 9.60 4.06
N TYR A 179 8.53 9.43 5.11
CA TYR A 179 9.57 10.33 5.57
C TYR A 179 10.95 9.85 5.09
N ASP A 180 11.82 10.79 4.70
CA ASP A 180 13.20 10.51 4.27
C ASP A 180 14.11 10.22 5.46
N GLU A 181 13.80 10.79 6.63
CA GLU A 181 14.51 10.52 7.87
C GLU A 181 14.05 9.19 8.49
N PRO A 182 14.95 8.44 9.14
CA PRO A 182 16.33 8.78 9.55
C PRO A 182 17.47 8.57 8.53
N ASP A 183 17.19 8.21 7.29
CA ASP A 183 18.23 7.88 6.30
C ASP A 183 19.20 9.05 6.06
N GLY A 184 18.66 10.25 5.88
CA GLY A 184 19.43 11.47 5.65
C GLY A 184 20.45 11.76 6.74
N ILE A 185 20.02 11.79 8.01
CA ILE A 185 20.91 11.96 9.16
C ILE A 185 21.89 10.78 9.26
N GLY A 186 21.41 9.56 9.08
CA GLY A 186 22.23 8.34 9.16
C GLY A 186 23.38 8.32 8.14
N HIS A 187 23.15 8.83 6.93
CA HIS A 187 24.19 8.97 5.90
C HIS A 187 25.21 10.06 6.22
N LYS A 188 24.75 11.18 6.79
CA LYS A 188 25.61 12.34 7.07
C LYS A 188 26.50 12.12 8.29
N ASP A 189 25.92 11.64 9.38
CA ASP A 189 26.56 11.63 10.70
C ASP A 189 26.90 10.20 11.18
N GLY A 190 26.56 9.18 10.38
CA GLY A 190 26.60 7.78 10.78
C GLY A 190 25.33 7.37 11.54
N GLN A 191 25.13 6.07 11.71
CA GLN A 191 23.93 5.55 12.40
C GLN A 191 24.01 5.82 13.92
N ILE A 192 23.55 6.99 14.36
CA ILE A 192 23.48 7.44 15.76
C ILE A 192 22.06 7.14 16.33
N PRO A 193 21.88 6.90 17.65
CA PRO A 193 20.55 6.69 18.24
C PRO A 193 19.60 7.87 17.96
N LEU A 194 18.49 7.59 17.29
CA LEU A 194 17.49 8.59 16.93
C LEU A 194 16.74 9.10 18.16
N ARG A 195 16.62 10.42 18.28
CA ARG A 195 15.57 11.05 19.09
C ARG A 195 14.43 11.39 18.14
N ILE A 196 13.41 10.53 18.06
CA ILE A 196 12.17 10.86 17.35
C ILE A 196 11.23 11.47 18.40
N THR A 197 11.39 12.76 18.66
CA THR A 197 10.37 13.56 19.32
C THR A 197 9.38 14.01 18.26
N THR A 198 8.21 13.39 18.18
CA THR A 198 7.08 13.96 17.46
C THR A 198 6.46 15.08 18.31
N CYS A 199 5.95 16.11 17.65
CA CYS A 199 5.00 17.05 18.24
C CYS A 199 3.74 16.33 18.79
#